data_AF-A0A254RQR2-F1
#
_entry.id   AF-A0A254RQR2-F1
#
_cell.length_a   1.000
_cell.length_b   1.000
_cell.length_c   1.000
_cell.angle_alpha   90.00
_cell.angle_beta   90.00
_cell.angle_gamma   90.00
#
_symmetry.space_group_name_H-M   'P 1'
#
loop_
_entity.id
_entity.type
_entity.pdbx_description
1 polymer ?
#
loop_
_entity_poly.entity_id
_entity_poly.type
_entity_poly.pdbx_seq_one_letter_code
_entity_poly.pdbx_strand_id
1 'polypeptide(L)'
;MKSMKLSAIVLGLAAASAFAQAAPAAAPAAQPAATPTAQPAAAPAAQPAAEAPKAETAQPATQQAAAPAADTAAVAPKAEEAKVAEEPKKDEAAKAEEPKIEEKKEEVAKAEEPKAEEKKEDAKEGASFVERLNITKADPAPEGKKAMEFKVSGQAEFDTYVNWRNDNERDFYHDFWSTVDVDFQVKFNDKWSAQVEIEADGEGTSPAVHYNGAFVQYQKNENFAIKFGDMTYSEGAFDYYDYNDPADYAVGMKEHDVRGIELDLYGLQLAFGLTRSGADYTCSNQYYDANGNPIPADKTCKSYDVHAAYQFDLAGQVLRPFVHYQNWQIEDESEFHAGLDAALEFGPFAIHAVYGLHKDNITKSNPKFTHAFLAEPTFKVANVTVKGGFFYALLDDNLEKATIHDIELPEYMFAYGEGIIKFNDAFALGAVGELHTNSLDDDTDLGTLNFGLRSYFTPVDGLDVTGFLMAILPMGDDWERDGHEAAVSTIDYGEDLNLKFGVEAVFSF
;
A
#
# COMPACT_ATOMS: atom_id res chain seq x y z
N MET A 1 19.80 24.16 -21.28
CA MET A 1 19.25 24.43 -19.94
C MET A 1 19.70 23.43 -18.85
N LYS A 2 20.87 22.77 -18.94
CA LYS A 2 21.37 21.84 -17.89
C LYS A 2 21.79 22.49 -16.56
N SER A 3 21.84 23.83 -16.47
CA SER A 3 22.27 24.57 -15.27
C SER A 3 21.13 24.95 -14.30
N MET A 4 19.86 24.81 -14.71
CA MET A 4 18.71 25.14 -13.85
C MET A 4 18.35 24.00 -12.88
N LYS A 5 18.49 22.73 -13.30
CA LYS A 5 18.22 21.57 -12.43
C LYS A 5 19.16 21.49 -11.20
N LEU A 6 20.41 21.95 -11.32
CA LEU A 6 21.36 22.01 -10.19
C LEU A 6 21.07 23.18 -9.22
N SER A 7 20.38 24.23 -9.67
CA SER A 7 20.14 25.43 -8.86
C SER A 7 18.98 25.26 -7.87
N ALA A 8 18.01 24.39 -8.18
CA ALA A 8 16.92 24.02 -7.27
C ALA A 8 17.41 23.17 -6.08
N ILE A 9 18.35 22.24 -6.34
CA ILE A 9 18.98 21.39 -5.31
C ILE A 9 19.75 22.25 -4.28
N VAL A 10 20.36 23.36 -4.71
CA VAL A 10 21.10 24.27 -3.82
C VAL A 10 20.16 25.19 -3.01
N LEU A 11 18.98 25.54 -3.52
CA LEU A 11 18.01 26.34 -2.77
C LEU A 11 17.34 25.55 -1.63
N GLY A 12 17.05 24.26 -1.82
CA GLY A 12 16.51 23.38 -0.77
C GLY A 12 17.46 23.23 0.43
N LEU A 13 18.77 23.12 0.19
CA LEU A 13 19.80 23.05 1.24
C LEU A 13 20.12 24.41 1.90
N ALA A 14 19.95 25.53 1.18
CA ALA A 14 20.18 26.87 1.72
C ALA A 14 19.05 27.35 2.64
N ALA A 15 17.81 26.91 2.41
CA ALA A 15 16.68 27.21 3.30
C ALA A 15 16.87 26.57 4.69
N ALA A 16 17.37 25.33 4.76
CA ALA A 16 17.64 24.64 6.04
C ALA A 16 18.74 25.31 6.89
N SER A 17 19.69 26.03 6.25
CA SER A 17 20.81 26.68 6.96
C SER A 17 20.53 28.13 7.37
N ALA A 18 19.54 28.80 6.76
CA ALA A 18 19.18 30.18 7.11
C ALA A 18 18.30 30.28 8.38
N PHE A 19 17.55 29.22 8.75
CA PHE A 19 16.67 29.23 9.92
C PHE A 19 17.33 28.78 11.24
N ALA A 20 18.58 28.30 11.19
CA ALA A 20 19.35 27.91 12.39
C ALA A 20 20.11 29.08 13.07
N GLN A 21 20.04 30.29 12.53
CA GLN A 21 20.77 31.47 13.02
C GLN A 21 19.85 32.64 13.41
N ALA A 22 18.84 32.40 14.23
CA ALA A 22 18.16 33.50 14.91
C ALA A 22 17.51 33.07 16.24
N ALA A 23 18.21 33.28 17.36
CA ALA A 23 17.61 33.45 18.68
C ALA A 23 18.24 34.67 19.37
N PRO A 24 17.50 35.39 20.24
CA PRO A 24 17.54 36.86 20.26
C PRO A 24 18.26 37.47 21.47
N ALA A 25 18.67 38.74 21.34
CA ALA A 25 18.93 39.62 22.49
C ALA A 25 18.52 41.08 22.22
N ALA A 26 17.52 41.54 23.00
CA ALA A 26 17.26 42.90 23.53
C ALA A 26 17.13 44.15 22.61
N ALA A 27 15.88 44.63 22.45
CA ALA A 27 15.27 45.94 22.81
C ALA A 27 15.98 47.31 22.48
N PRO A 28 15.24 48.46 22.43
CA PRO A 28 15.02 49.22 21.18
C PRO A 28 15.52 50.69 21.21
N ALA A 29 15.69 51.33 20.03
CA ALA A 29 15.60 52.79 19.88
C ALA A 29 15.40 53.30 18.43
N ALA A 30 14.46 54.24 18.31
CA ALA A 30 14.41 55.41 17.42
C ALA A 30 14.03 55.29 15.92
N GLN A 31 12.82 55.78 15.62
CA GLN A 31 12.39 56.45 14.36
C GLN A 31 13.22 57.72 14.09
N PRO A 32 13.37 58.19 12.82
CA PRO A 32 12.34 58.97 12.07
C PRO A 32 12.39 58.73 10.53
N ALA A 33 11.59 59.25 9.59
CA ALA A 33 10.26 59.85 9.43
C ALA A 33 10.05 60.06 7.89
N ALA A 34 8.78 60.02 7.43
CA ALA A 34 8.16 60.70 6.25
C ALA A 34 8.60 60.44 4.78
N THR A 35 7.69 59.76 4.03
CA THR A 35 6.96 60.09 2.76
C THR A 35 7.36 61.30 1.86
N PRO A 36 6.86 61.50 0.58
CA PRO A 36 5.77 60.80 -0.17
C PRO A 36 5.90 60.67 -1.72
N THR A 37 4.81 60.15 -2.35
CA THR A 37 4.28 60.34 -3.73
C THR A 37 4.89 59.48 -4.87
N ALA A 38 4.14 58.92 -5.84
CA ALA A 38 2.87 59.31 -6.43
C ALA A 38 2.09 58.13 -7.07
N GLN A 39 0.76 58.25 -7.04
CA GLN A 39 -0.24 57.57 -7.89
C GLN A 39 -0.74 58.58 -8.93
N PRO A 40 -1.16 58.16 -10.14
CA PRO A 40 -2.57 58.29 -10.55
C PRO A 40 -3.00 57.10 -11.45
N ALA A 41 -4.24 56.78 -11.80
CA ALA A 41 -5.62 57.13 -11.46
C ALA A 41 -6.51 56.06 -12.17
N ALA A 42 -7.76 55.92 -11.74
CA ALA A 42 -8.69 54.88 -12.16
C ALA A 42 -9.60 55.25 -13.36
N ALA A 43 -10.03 54.20 -14.09
CA ALA A 43 -11.34 53.95 -14.74
C ALA A 43 -11.76 54.82 -15.96
N PRO A 44 -12.67 54.35 -16.86
CA PRO A 44 -14.04 53.92 -16.49
C PRO A 44 -14.59 52.66 -17.18
N ALA A 45 -15.62 52.11 -16.53
CA ALA A 45 -16.54 51.07 -16.99
C ALA A 45 -17.44 51.53 -18.15
N ALA A 46 -17.89 50.57 -18.99
CA ALA A 46 -19.04 50.73 -19.87
C ALA A 46 -19.77 49.39 -20.11
N GLN A 47 -20.99 49.30 -19.61
CA GLN A 47 -22.15 48.54 -20.10
C GLN A 47 -23.38 49.44 -19.79
N PRO A 48 -24.57 49.32 -20.42
CA PRO A 48 -25.16 48.13 -21.06
C PRO A 48 -25.97 48.38 -22.37
N ALA A 49 -26.46 47.31 -23.00
CA ALA A 49 -27.67 47.36 -23.84
C ALA A 49 -28.47 46.04 -23.73
N ALA A 50 -29.74 46.18 -23.34
CA ALA A 50 -30.84 45.22 -23.42
C ALA A 50 -31.40 45.14 -24.87
N GLU A 51 -32.32 44.28 -25.34
CA GLU A 51 -33.42 43.54 -24.71
C GLU A 51 -34.07 42.54 -25.73
N ALA A 52 -34.43 41.33 -25.25
CA ALA A 52 -35.67 40.52 -25.49
C ALA A 52 -36.07 39.92 -26.89
N PRO A 53 -37.02 38.93 -26.96
CA PRO A 53 -37.76 38.23 -25.88
C PRO A 53 -37.86 36.67 -25.94
N LYS A 54 -38.06 36.11 -24.73
CA LYS A 54 -38.94 35.00 -24.24
C LYS A 54 -39.54 33.93 -25.18
N ALA A 55 -39.49 32.67 -24.71
CA ALA A 55 -40.66 31.81 -24.49
C ALA A 55 -40.43 30.77 -23.37
N GLU A 56 -41.32 30.76 -22.37
CA GLU A 56 -41.57 29.70 -21.36
C GLU A 56 -42.05 28.40 -22.06
N THR A 57 -41.89 27.16 -21.56
CA THR A 57 -42.45 26.58 -20.34
C THR A 57 -42.06 25.09 -20.21
N ALA A 58 -42.12 24.56 -18.98
CA ALA A 58 -42.45 23.17 -18.58
C ALA A 58 -41.33 22.13 -18.29
N GLN A 59 -41.09 21.91 -17.00
CA GLN A 59 -40.80 20.62 -16.35
C GLN A 59 -42.13 20.05 -15.76
N PRO A 60 -42.19 18.82 -15.20
CA PRO A 60 -41.39 17.61 -15.42
C PRO A 60 -42.28 16.35 -15.66
N ALA A 61 -41.71 15.22 -16.08
CA ALA A 61 -42.40 13.92 -16.03
C ALA A 61 -41.47 12.79 -15.60
N THR A 62 -41.87 12.15 -14.51
CA THR A 62 -41.44 10.89 -13.91
C THR A 62 -41.75 9.66 -14.77
N GLN A 63 -40.89 8.63 -14.73
CA GLN A 63 -41.15 7.19 -14.97
C GLN A 63 -39.89 6.45 -14.49
N GLN A 64 -39.81 5.70 -13.38
CA GLN A 64 -40.52 4.51 -12.90
C GLN A 64 -40.38 3.24 -13.77
N ALA A 65 -39.45 2.38 -13.33
CA ALA A 65 -39.43 0.91 -13.28
C ALA A 65 -40.18 0.06 -14.33
N ALA A 66 -39.47 -0.92 -14.91
CA ALA A 66 -39.83 -2.35 -14.86
C ALA A 66 -38.81 -3.24 -15.62
N ALA A 67 -38.26 -4.25 -14.93
CA ALA A 67 -37.94 -5.54 -15.54
C ALA A 67 -39.25 -6.31 -15.81
N PRO A 68 -39.30 -7.34 -16.67
CA PRO A 68 -39.13 -8.70 -16.12
C PRO A 68 -38.64 -9.82 -17.07
N ALA A 69 -38.26 -10.91 -16.40
CA ALA A 69 -38.54 -12.33 -16.68
C ALA A 69 -37.69 -13.15 -17.68
N ALA A 70 -37.14 -14.21 -17.09
CA ALA A 70 -36.71 -15.46 -17.70
C ALA A 70 -37.90 -16.28 -18.25
N ASP A 71 -37.66 -17.06 -19.31
CA ASP A 71 -38.17 -18.43 -19.36
C ASP A 71 -37.38 -19.34 -20.32
N THR A 72 -37.46 -20.61 -20.00
CA THR A 72 -36.75 -21.81 -20.47
C THR A 72 -37.12 -22.28 -21.88
N ALA A 73 -36.18 -22.94 -22.60
CA ALA A 73 -36.48 -24.10 -23.46
C ALA A 73 -35.21 -24.84 -23.92
N ALA A 74 -35.13 -26.11 -23.53
CA ALA A 74 -34.16 -27.09 -24.01
C ALA A 74 -34.67 -27.78 -25.30
N VAL A 75 -33.81 -28.02 -26.29
CA VAL A 75 -33.91 -29.15 -27.25
C VAL A 75 -32.52 -29.51 -27.78
N ALA A 76 -32.03 -30.71 -27.46
CA ALA A 76 -31.12 -31.48 -28.31
C ALA A 76 -31.95 -32.32 -29.31
N PRO A 77 -31.44 -32.77 -30.47
CA PRO A 77 -30.78 -34.09 -30.43
C PRO A 77 -29.70 -34.37 -31.51
N LYS A 78 -28.79 -35.32 -31.17
CA LYS A 78 -28.25 -36.47 -31.96
C LYS A 78 -27.57 -36.22 -33.33
N ALA A 79 -26.68 -37.05 -33.86
CA ALA A 79 -25.79 -38.16 -33.48
C ALA A 79 -25.39 -38.83 -34.82
N GLU A 80 -24.14 -39.26 -35.00
CA GLU A 80 -23.69 -40.38 -35.88
C GLU A 80 -22.16 -40.51 -35.68
N GLU A 81 -21.62 -41.59 -35.10
CA GLU A 81 -21.22 -42.88 -35.73
C GLU A 81 -20.15 -42.71 -36.84
N ALA A 82 -19.04 -43.46 -36.96
CA ALA A 82 -18.57 -44.71 -36.38
C ALA A 82 -17.07 -44.98 -36.74
N LYS A 83 -16.43 -45.89 -35.97
CA LYS A 83 -15.45 -46.98 -36.32
C LYS A 83 -14.14 -46.65 -37.07
N VAL A 84 -12.94 -46.84 -36.49
CA VAL A 84 -12.13 -48.07 -36.18
C VAL A 84 -11.23 -48.56 -37.33
N ALA A 85 -9.98 -48.91 -36.94
CA ALA A 85 -8.83 -49.54 -37.64
C ALA A 85 -7.86 -48.53 -38.29
N GLU A 86 -6.53 -48.62 -38.16
CA GLU A 86 -5.65 -49.80 -38.17
C GLU A 86 -4.25 -49.42 -37.61
N GLU A 87 -3.59 -50.30 -36.85
CA GLU A 87 -2.13 -50.23 -36.55
C GLU A 87 -1.31 -50.47 -37.83
N PRO A 88 -0.02 -50.10 -37.83
CA PRO A 88 0.96 -51.19 -37.80
C PRO A 88 2.10 -51.00 -36.78
N LYS A 89 2.51 -52.13 -36.21
CA LYS A 89 3.74 -52.37 -35.44
C LYS A 89 4.99 -52.43 -36.32
N LYS A 90 6.15 -52.18 -35.67
CA LYS A 90 7.48 -52.86 -35.71
C LYS A 90 8.57 -51.81 -35.52
N ASP A 91 9.72 -52.02 -34.88
CA ASP A 91 10.40 -53.02 -34.04
C ASP A 91 11.42 -52.14 -33.27
N GLU A 92 11.88 -52.40 -32.05
CA GLU A 92 13.03 -53.27 -31.77
C GLU A 92 13.29 -53.30 -30.25
N ALA A 93 13.73 -54.45 -29.75
CA ALA A 93 13.95 -54.76 -28.34
C ALA A 93 15.42 -55.12 -28.08
N ALA A 94 15.89 -54.88 -26.84
CA ALA A 94 16.80 -55.69 -26.00
C ALA A 94 17.67 -54.76 -25.10
N LYS A 95 17.49 -54.79 -23.77
CA LYS A 95 18.26 -55.56 -22.73
C LYS A 95 19.75 -55.17 -22.67
N ALA A 96 20.45 -55.09 -21.54
CA ALA A 96 20.24 -55.25 -20.10
C ALA A 96 21.59 -54.89 -19.44
N GLU A 97 21.61 -54.52 -18.15
CA GLU A 97 22.51 -55.08 -17.10
C GLU A 97 22.52 -54.19 -15.84
N GLU A 98 22.22 -54.81 -14.70
CA GLU A 98 22.66 -54.38 -13.36
C GLU A 98 24.19 -54.54 -13.24
N PRO A 99 24.81 -53.97 -12.18
CA PRO A 99 25.26 -54.90 -11.15
C PRO A 99 25.07 -54.40 -9.71
N LYS A 100 25.29 -55.35 -8.80
CA LYS A 100 25.08 -55.33 -7.36
C LYS A 100 26.39 -55.76 -6.66
N ILE A 101 26.46 -55.54 -5.34
CA ILE A 101 27.36 -56.12 -4.29
C ILE A 101 28.82 -55.57 -4.32
N GLU A 102 29.48 -55.14 -3.22
CA GLU A 102 29.81 -55.88 -1.98
C GLU A 102 30.25 -55.02 -0.77
N GLU A 103 29.98 -55.59 0.42
CA GLU A 103 30.40 -55.18 1.77
C GLU A 103 31.92 -55.26 2.01
N LYS A 104 32.43 -54.56 3.04
CA LYS A 104 33.47 -55.09 3.93
C LYS A 104 33.38 -54.54 5.37
N LYS A 105 33.63 -55.47 6.30
CA LYS A 105 33.63 -55.41 7.78
C LYS A 105 34.95 -54.91 8.37
N GLU A 106 34.90 -54.48 9.65
CA GLU A 106 35.79 -54.80 10.80
C GLU A 106 35.48 -53.81 11.97
N GLU A 107 35.67 -54.05 13.28
CA GLU A 107 35.56 -55.18 14.22
C GLU A 107 35.73 -54.60 15.67
N VAL A 108 34.81 -54.94 16.59
CA VAL A 108 34.90 -55.23 18.06
C VAL A 108 35.70 -54.37 19.09
N ALA A 109 35.01 -53.99 20.19
CA ALA A 109 35.32 -54.33 21.61
C ALA A 109 34.15 -53.91 22.55
N LYS A 110 33.35 -54.86 23.12
CA LYS A 110 33.35 -55.38 24.54
C LYS A 110 33.34 -54.28 25.62
N ALA A 111 32.59 -54.31 26.73
CA ALA A 111 31.68 -55.22 27.44
C ALA A 111 30.81 -54.31 28.36
N GLU A 112 29.63 -54.66 28.89
CA GLU A 112 29.38 -55.64 29.94
C GLU A 112 27.86 -55.60 30.27
N GLU A 113 27.21 -56.76 30.35
CA GLU A 113 25.88 -56.98 30.95
C GLU A 113 26.08 -57.98 32.10
N PRO A 114 25.31 -57.94 33.21
CA PRO A 114 24.06 -58.73 33.32
C PRO A 114 22.96 -58.00 34.15
N LYS A 115 21.68 -58.37 34.30
CA LYS A 115 20.80 -59.54 34.07
C LYS A 115 19.37 -58.96 34.20
N ALA A 116 18.43 -59.15 33.28
CA ALA A 116 17.52 -60.30 33.12
C ALA A 116 16.74 -60.70 34.39
N GLU A 117 15.44 -60.36 34.42
CA GLU A 117 14.38 -61.29 34.83
C GLU A 117 13.16 -61.13 33.91
N GLU A 118 12.79 -62.23 33.26
CA GLU A 118 11.68 -62.41 32.33
C GLU A 118 10.33 -62.61 33.02
N LYS A 119 9.25 -62.16 32.37
CA LYS A 119 8.12 -63.00 31.85
C LYS A 119 7.04 -62.08 31.24
N LYS A 120 6.90 -62.07 29.90
CA LYS A 120 5.96 -62.84 29.03
C LYS A 120 4.49 -62.37 29.14
N GLU A 121 4.04 -61.62 28.11
CA GLU A 121 3.07 -62.04 27.05
C GLU A 121 1.61 -61.91 27.57
N ASP A 122 0.69 -61.14 26.98
CA ASP A 122 0.34 -61.04 25.57
C ASP A 122 -0.31 -59.69 25.19
N ALA A 123 -0.21 -59.38 23.90
CA ALA A 123 -0.79 -58.24 23.21
C ALA A 123 -2.33 -58.24 23.22
N LYS A 124 -2.92 -57.03 23.30
CA LYS A 124 -4.07 -56.65 22.48
C LYS A 124 -3.87 -55.25 21.92
N GLU A 125 -3.66 -55.21 20.61
CA GLU A 125 -3.95 -54.07 19.76
C GLU A 125 -5.40 -53.60 19.95
N GLY A 126 -5.62 -52.29 19.82
CA GLY A 126 -6.95 -51.72 19.67
C GLY A 126 -7.32 -50.67 20.71
N ALA A 127 -6.50 -49.63 20.89
CA ALA A 127 -6.96 -48.37 21.48
C ALA A 127 -7.01 -47.31 20.37
N SER A 128 -8.23 -46.83 20.07
CA SER A 128 -8.44 -45.82 19.03
C SER A 128 -7.80 -44.49 19.42
N PHE A 129 -7.51 -43.62 18.45
CA PHE A 129 -7.00 -42.25 18.69
C PHE A 129 -7.86 -41.46 19.70
N VAL A 130 -9.14 -41.82 19.84
CA VAL A 130 -10.10 -41.24 20.79
C VAL A 130 -9.79 -41.59 22.24
N GLU A 131 -9.13 -42.72 22.56
CA GLU A 131 -8.76 -43.07 23.94
C GLU A 131 -7.47 -42.39 24.41
N ARG A 132 -6.65 -41.83 23.49
CA ARG A 132 -5.51 -40.97 23.85
C ARG A 132 -5.91 -39.52 24.12
N LEU A 133 -7.11 -39.13 23.69
CA LEU A 133 -7.77 -37.88 24.05
C LEU A 133 -8.61 -38.18 25.29
N ASN A 134 -8.07 -37.91 26.48
CA ASN A 134 -8.68 -38.20 27.77
C ASN A 134 -9.95 -37.35 28.03
N ILE A 135 -10.98 -37.49 27.20
CA ILE A 135 -12.31 -36.90 27.35
C ILE A 135 -13.14 -37.93 28.11
N THR A 136 -13.06 -37.89 29.44
CA THR A 136 -14.18 -38.11 30.39
C THR A 136 -13.64 -38.26 31.81
N LYS A 137 -13.24 -37.12 32.38
CA LYS A 137 -13.59 -36.77 33.75
C LYS A 137 -13.98 -35.31 33.70
N ALA A 138 -15.18 -34.99 34.15
CA ALA A 138 -15.57 -33.60 34.34
C ALA A 138 -14.58 -32.98 35.33
N ASP A 139 -13.76 -32.06 34.83
CA ASP A 139 -12.94 -31.22 35.68
C ASP A 139 -13.86 -30.48 36.66
N PRO A 140 -13.43 -30.28 37.92
CA PRO A 140 -14.16 -29.44 38.85
C PRO A 140 -14.41 -28.07 38.20
N ALA A 141 -15.63 -27.54 38.40
CA ALA A 141 -16.13 -26.34 37.73
C ALA A 141 -15.06 -25.24 37.65
N PRO A 142 -14.79 -24.68 36.45
CA PRO A 142 -13.71 -23.73 36.28
C PRO A 142 -13.94 -22.54 37.21
N GLU A 143 -12.91 -22.23 38.00
CA GLU A 143 -12.76 -20.94 38.66
C GLU A 143 -13.14 -19.84 37.65
N GLY A 144 -14.01 -18.92 38.09
CA GLY A 144 -14.83 -18.08 37.22
C GLY A 144 -14.12 -17.64 35.94
N LYS A 145 -14.61 -18.14 34.79
CA LYS A 145 -14.12 -17.70 33.48
C LYS A 145 -14.11 -16.18 33.47
N LYS A 146 -12.93 -15.56 33.35
CA LYS A 146 -12.84 -14.13 33.01
C LYS A 146 -13.79 -13.88 31.84
N ALA A 147 -14.63 -12.85 31.97
CA ALA A 147 -15.56 -12.51 30.91
C ALA A 147 -14.76 -12.26 29.62
N MET A 148 -15.30 -12.70 28.48
CA MET A 148 -14.73 -12.33 27.19
C MET A 148 -14.76 -10.80 27.08
N GLU A 149 -13.65 -10.21 26.66
CA GLU A 149 -13.58 -8.77 26.40
C GLU A 149 -13.87 -8.54 24.92
N PHE A 150 -14.70 -7.54 24.63
CA PHE A 150 -15.07 -7.15 23.27
C PHE A 150 -14.79 -5.66 23.12
N LYS A 151 -14.08 -5.30 22.06
CA LYS A 151 -13.78 -3.92 21.69
C LYS A 151 -14.23 -3.71 20.24
N VAL A 152 -14.85 -2.58 20.00
CA VAL A 152 -15.03 -2.02 18.66
C VAL A 152 -14.13 -0.81 18.58
N SER A 153 -13.38 -0.68 17.50
CA SER A 153 -12.66 0.54 17.15
C SER A 153 -12.76 0.77 15.66
N GLY A 154 -12.37 1.95 15.21
CA GLY A 154 -12.38 2.24 13.79
C GLY A 154 -12.06 3.68 13.48
N GLN A 155 -12.14 3.98 12.19
CA GLN A 155 -11.97 5.30 11.62
C GLN A 155 -13.08 5.54 10.61
N ALA A 156 -13.48 6.79 10.47
CA ALA A 156 -14.28 7.23 9.35
C ALA A 156 -13.70 8.53 8.82
N GLU A 157 -13.61 8.60 7.50
CA GLU A 157 -13.07 9.69 6.72
C GLU A 157 -14.11 10.16 5.71
N PHE A 158 -14.18 11.47 5.53
CA PHE A 158 -15.01 12.06 4.49
C PHE A 158 -14.40 13.35 3.98
N ASP A 159 -14.23 13.37 2.67
CA ASP A 159 -13.49 14.43 2.03
C ASP A 159 -14.36 15.16 1.03
N THR A 160 -13.98 16.39 0.77
CA THR A 160 -14.51 17.15 -0.34
C THR A 160 -13.37 17.88 -1.00
N TYR A 161 -13.17 17.57 -2.27
CA TYR A 161 -12.20 18.21 -3.12
C TYR A 161 -12.90 19.00 -4.20
N VAL A 162 -12.28 20.10 -4.57
CA VAL A 162 -12.69 20.90 -5.72
C VAL A 162 -11.46 21.25 -6.52
N ASN A 163 -11.58 20.98 -7.81
CA ASN A 163 -10.55 21.15 -8.79
C ASN A 163 -11.03 22.19 -9.80
N TRP A 164 -10.20 23.19 -10.01
CA TRP A 164 -10.38 24.14 -11.09
C TRP A 164 -9.22 24.00 -12.05
N ARG A 165 -9.52 23.46 -13.23
CA ARG A 165 -8.62 23.42 -14.37
C ARG A 165 -8.84 24.67 -15.21
N ASN A 166 -7.75 25.37 -15.48
CA ASN A 166 -7.80 26.62 -16.24
C ASN A 166 -7.25 26.46 -17.66
N ASP A 167 -7.32 25.25 -18.19
CA ASP A 167 -7.00 24.92 -19.58
C ASP A 167 -8.08 25.43 -20.56
N ASN A 168 -8.02 24.97 -21.81
CA ASN A 168 -8.94 25.34 -22.88
C ASN A 168 -10.41 24.95 -22.59
N GLU A 169 -10.67 23.98 -21.73
CA GLU A 169 -12.01 23.52 -21.37
C GLU A 169 -12.59 24.31 -20.17
N ARG A 170 -11.70 24.83 -19.30
CA ARG A 170 -12.03 25.60 -18.09
C ARG A 170 -12.98 24.83 -17.19
N ASP A 171 -12.52 23.67 -16.78
CA ASP A 171 -13.32 22.76 -15.99
C ASP A 171 -13.30 23.09 -14.50
N PHE A 172 -14.49 23.07 -13.92
CA PHE A 172 -14.70 23.15 -12.49
C PHE A 172 -15.45 21.89 -12.08
N TYR A 173 -14.80 21.04 -11.29
CA TYR A 173 -15.39 19.82 -10.80
C TYR A 173 -15.09 19.63 -9.32
N HIS A 174 -15.88 18.78 -8.70
CA HIS A 174 -15.73 18.41 -7.31
C HIS A 174 -15.86 16.90 -7.20
N ASP A 175 -15.25 16.37 -6.16
CA ASP A 175 -15.24 14.96 -5.84
C ASP A 175 -15.33 14.79 -4.33
N PHE A 176 -15.88 13.65 -3.94
CA PHE A 176 -16.07 13.24 -2.55
C PHE A 176 -15.39 11.90 -2.38
N TRP A 177 -14.74 11.70 -1.26
CA TRP A 177 -14.12 10.44 -0.90
C TRP A 177 -14.65 10.09 0.49
N SER A 178 -14.91 8.82 0.75
CA SER A 178 -15.51 8.40 2.02
C SER A 178 -15.10 6.98 2.35
N THR A 179 -14.41 6.84 3.47
CA THR A 179 -13.89 5.56 3.93
C THR A 179 -14.35 5.33 5.37
N VAL A 180 -14.75 4.11 5.70
CA VAL A 180 -15.15 3.72 7.06
C VAL A 180 -14.60 2.34 7.37
N ASP A 181 -13.67 2.30 8.31
CA ASP A 181 -13.07 1.08 8.81
C ASP A 181 -13.59 0.76 10.19
N VAL A 182 -13.99 -0.49 10.38
CA VAL A 182 -14.52 -0.98 11.65
C VAL A 182 -13.87 -2.30 12.04
N ASP A 183 -13.15 -2.24 13.15
CA ASP A 183 -12.53 -3.37 13.81
C ASP A 183 -13.41 -3.94 14.91
N PHE A 184 -13.61 -5.25 14.86
CA PHE A 184 -14.24 -6.04 15.91
C PHE A 184 -13.20 -6.94 16.56
N GLN A 185 -12.78 -6.61 17.77
CA GLN A 185 -11.77 -7.35 18.51
C GLN A 185 -12.41 -8.11 19.68
N VAL A 186 -12.13 -9.41 19.75
CA VAL A 186 -12.56 -10.29 20.84
C VAL A 186 -11.34 -10.87 21.53
N LYS A 187 -11.23 -10.69 22.84
CA LYS A 187 -10.25 -11.40 23.68
C LYS A 187 -10.97 -12.47 24.48
N PHE A 188 -10.72 -13.73 24.11
CA PHE A 188 -11.33 -14.89 24.75
C PHE A 188 -10.72 -15.18 26.12
N ASN A 189 -9.42 -14.92 26.27
CA ASN A 189 -8.67 -15.04 27.52
C ASN A 189 -7.29 -14.34 27.40
N ASP A 190 -6.43 -14.50 28.40
CA ASP A 190 -5.10 -13.88 28.46
C ASP A 190 -4.15 -14.25 27.31
N LYS A 191 -4.48 -15.28 26.50
CA LYS A 191 -3.63 -15.76 25.39
C LYS A 191 -4.30 -15.82 24.03
N TRP A 192 -5.62 -15.77 23.97
CA TRP A 192 -6.36 -15.97 22.73
C TRP A 192 -7.24 -14.77 22.42
N SER A 193 -7.08 -14.25 21.21
CA SER A 193 -7.91 -13.18 20.64
C SER A 193 -8.27 -13.48 19.19
N ALA A 194 -9.25 -12.75 18.67
CA ALA A 194 -9.58 -12.70 17.26
C ALA A 194 -9.96 -11.27 16.87
N GLN A 195 -9.76 -10.95 15.59
CA GLN A 195 -10.16 -9.70 14.98
C GLN A 195 -10.91 -10.00 13.68
N VAL A 196 -11.91 -9.18 13.38
CA VAL A 196 -12.57 -9.08 12.08
C VAL A 196 -12.62 -7.61 11.74
N GLU A 197 -12.31 -7.29 10.49
CA GLU A 197 -12.32 -5.95 9.95
C GLU A 197 -13.31 -5.85 8.80
N ILE A 198 -14.12 -4.80 8.84
CA ILE A 198 -15.07 -4.44 7.79
C ILE A 198 -14.71 -3.03 7.37
N GLU A 199 -14.57 -2.87 6.07
CA GLU A 199 -14.26 -1.60 5.44
C GLU A 199 -15.42 -1.21 4.54
N ALA A 200 -15.68 0.08 4.47
CA ALA A 200 -16.53 0.66 3.47
C ALA A 200 -15.75 1.77 2.79
N ASP A 201 -15.29 1.51 1.58
CA ASP A 201 -14.45 2.44 0.84
C ASP A 201 -15.03 2.74 -0.56
N GLY A 202 -14.65 3.88 -1.10
CA GLY A 202 -14.85 4.22 -2.49
C GLY A 202 -15.03 5.70 -2.78
N GLU A 203 -14.79 6.03 -4.05
CA GLU A 203 -15.04 7.34 -4.61
C GLU A 203 -16.54 7.70 -4.52
N GLY A 204 -16.82 8.82 -3.88
CA GLY A 204 -18.14 9.44 -3.79
C GLY A 204 -18.77 9.42 -2.41
N THR A 205 -20.10 9.48 -2.38
CA THR A 205 -20.90 9.57 -1.14
C THR A 205 -21.61 8.26 -0.80
N SER A 206 -21.20 7.15 -1.40
CA SER A 206 -21.87 5.85 -1.26
C SER A 206 -20.85 4.71 -1.33
N PRO A 207 -19.89 4.66 -0.38
CA PRO A 207 -18.87 3.63 -0.37
C PRO A 207 -19.48 2.24 -0.25
N ALA A 208 -18.84 1.27 -0.90
CA ALA A 208 -19.29 -0.11 -0.87
C ALA A 208 -18.71 -0.80 0.35
N VAL A 209 -19.54 -1.55 1.07
CA VAL A 209 -19.07 -2.31 2.24
C VAL A 209 -18.48 -3.64 1.78
N HIS A 210 -17.23 -3.91 2.16
CA HIS A 210 -16.56 -5.19 1.92
C HIS A 210 -15.92 -5.75 3.19
N TYR A 211 -15.59 -7.03 3.09
CA TYR A 211 -14.82 -7.73 4.11
C TYR A 211 -13.35 -7.42 3.89
N ASN A 212 -12.68 -6.78 4.86
CA ASN A 212 -11.26 -6.51 4.74
C ASN A 212 -10.43 -7.71 5.21
N GLY A 213 -10.65 -8.20 6.43
CA GLY A 213 -9.87 -9.33 6.95
C GLY A 213 -10.38 -9.92 8.26
N ALA A 214 -9.81 -11.07 8.64
CA ALA A 214 -10.02 -11.68 9.94
C ALA A 214 -8.90 -12.64 10.31
N PHE A 215 -8.49 -12.63 11.58
CA PHE A 215 -7.52 -13.57 12.11
C PHE A 215 -7.81 -13.98 13.55
N VAL A 216 -7.22 -15.11 13.94
CA VAL A 216 -7.14 -15.58 15.33
C VAL A 216 -5.68 -15.54 15.76
N GLN A 217 -5.44 -15.02 16.95
CA GLN A 217 -4.09 -14.90 17.52
C GLN A 217 -3.97 -15.72 18.81
N TYR A 218 -2.87 -16.45 18.90
CA TYR A 218 -2.34 -16.98 20.15
C TYR A 218 -1.12 -16.18 20.58
N GLN A 219 -1.20 -15.50 21.72
CA GLN A 219 -0.09 -14.75 22.32
C GLN A 219 0.35 -15.41 23.62
N LYS A 220 1.61 -15.87 23.68
CA LYS A 220 2.16 -16.47 24.90
C LYS A 220 2.69 -15.40 25.85
N ASN A 221 3.33 -14.37 25.29
CA ASN A 221 3.86 -13.18 25.95
C ASN A 221 4.13 -12.10 24.88
N GLU A 222 4.68 -10.95 25.29
CA GLU A 222 5.00 -9.81 24.40
C GLU A 222 6.00 -10.14 23.29
N ASN A 223 6.79 -11.21 23.43
CA ASN A 223 7.83 -11.60 22.46
C ASN A 223 7.46 -12.83 21.62
N PHE A 224 6.23 -13.36 21.78
CA PHE A 224 5.79 -14.55 21.07
C PHE A 224 4.29 -14.49 20.78
N ALA A 225 3.94 -14.42 19.51
CA ALA A 225 2.59 -14.63 19.02
C ALA A 225 2.57 -15.51 17.76
N ILE A 226 1.45 -16.19 17.53
CA ILE A 226 1.14 -16.85 16.26
C ILE A 226 -0.24 -16.38 15.84
N LYS A 227 -0.37 -15.92 14.59
CA LYS A 227 -1.66 -15.57 13.97
C LYS A 227 -2.01 -16.58 12.87
N PHE A 228 -3.30 -16.81 12.69
CA PHE A 228 -3.85 -17.62 11.60
C PHE A 228 -5.07 -16.89 11.03
N GLY A 229 -5.09 -16.64 9.73
CA GLY A 229 -6.20 -15.91 9.09
C GLY A 229 -5.73 -15.10 7.90
N ASP A 230 -6.37 -13.95 7.71
CA ASP A 230 -5.99 -12.91 6.75
C ASP A 230 -5.08 -11.89 7.44
N MET A 231 -3.96 -11.59 6.80
CA MET A 231 -2.98 -10.59 7.22
C MET A 231 -2.59 -9.77 5.99
N THR A 232 -2.26 -8.52 6.20
CA THR A 232 -1.81 -7.58 5.17
C THR A 232 -0.47 -7.02 5.59
N TYR A 233 0.47 -6.94 4.64
CA TYR A 233 1.83 -6.45 4.89
C TYR A 233 2.15 -5.32 3.94
N SER A 234 2.72 -4.24 4.44
CA SER A 234 3.32 -3.15 3.67
C SER A 234 4.59 -2.70 4.37
N GLU A 235 5.54 -2.13 3.64
CA GLU A 235 6.81 -1.68 4.18
C GLU A 235 7.23 -0.36 3.51
N GLY A 236 7.62 0.64 4.31
CA GLY A 236 8.08 1.92 3.80
C GLY A 236 7.03 2.76 3.06
N ALA A 237 5.82 2.84 3.64
CA ALA A 237 4.76 3.76 3.21
C ALA A 237 5.24 5.22 3.27
N PHE A 238 4.72 6.11 2.44
CA PHE A 238 5.10 7.53 2.52
C PHE A 238 4.39 8.22 3.71
N ASP A 239 5.05 9.17 4.38
CA ASP A 239 4.37 10.09 5.31
C ASP A 239 3.71 11.28 4.58
N TYR A 240 4.03 11.45 3.29
CA TYR A 240 3.50 12.52 2.47
C TYR A 240 2.04 12.30 2.08
N TYR A 241 1.20 13.29 2.42
CA TYR A 241 -0.26 13.22 2.36
C TYR A 241 -0.89 12.66 1.07
N ASP A 242 -0.36 12.96 -0.12
CA ASP A 242 -1.00 12.50 -1.37
C ASP A 242 -0.60 11.05 -1.73
N TYR A 243 0.43 10.50 -1.08
CA TYR A 243 0.98 9.15 -1.33
C TYR A 243 1.02 8.28 -0.07
N ASN A 244 0.30 8.67 0.98
CA ASN A 244 0.39 8.04 2.30
C ASN A 244 -0.48 6.78 2.45
N ASP A 245 -1.21 6.40 1.40
CA ASP A 245 -1.97 5.17 1.39
C ASP A 245 -1.09 3.99 0.92
N PRO A 246 -0.71 3.06 1.82
CA PRO A 246 0.11 1.91 1.47
C PRO A 246 -0.63 0.88 0.62
N ALA A 247 -1.95 0.94 0.46
CA ALA A 247 -2.69 0.10 -0.48
C ALA A 247 -2.30 0.42 -1.92
N ASP A 248 -1.99 1.68 -2.20
CA ASP A 248 -1.59 2.19 -3.51
C ASP A 248 -0.08 2.38 -3.63
N TYR A 249 0.54 3.09 -2.67
CA TYR A 249 1.91 3.61 -2.79
C TYR A 249 2.80 3.21 -1.62
N ALA A 250 3.98 2.66 -1.93
CA ALA A 250 5.03 2.47 -0.94
C ALA A 250 6.42 2.41 -1.58
N VAL A 251 7.42 2.93 -0.88
CA VAL A 251 8.80 2.90 -1.37
C VAL A 251 9.44 1.54 -1.16
N GLY A 252 9.01 0.79 -0.14
CA GLY A 252 9.54 -0.54 0.12
C GLY A 252 8.71 -1.63 -0.54
N MET A 253 7.43 -1.70 -0.16
CA MET A 253 6.47 -2.68 -0.62
C MET A 253 5.05 -2.20 -0.30
N LYS A 254 4.19 -2.07 -1.30
CA LYS A 254 2.77 -1.77 -1.04
C LYS A 254 2.04 -2.96 -0.41
N GLU A 255 0.79 -2.77 0.00
CA GLU A 255 0.03 -3.80 0.69
C GLU A 255 -0.07 -5.12 -0.08
N HIS A 256 0.26 -6.20 0.62
CA HIS A 256 0.18 -7.57 0.17
C HIS A 256 -0.69 -8.39 1.12
N ASP A 257 -1.80 -8.90 0.58
CA ASP A 257 -2.76 -9.69 1.33
C ASP A 257 -2.44 -11.18 1.32
N VAL A 258 -2.27 -11.75 2.50
CA VAL A 258 -1.93 -13.16 2.70
C VAL A 258 -2.95 -13.83 3.61
N ARG A 259 -3.52 -14.96 3.16
CA ARG A 259 -4.24 -15.89 4.01
C ARG A 259 -3.33 -17.04 4.42
N GLY A 260 -2.99 -17.12 5.71
CA GLY A 260 -1.96 -18.05 6.17
C GLY A 260 -1.68 -18.04 7.65
N ILE A 261 -0.39 -18.18 7.99
CA ILE A 261 0.13 -18.24 9.35
C ILE A 261 1.27 -17.24 9.50
N GLU A 262 1.25 -16.48 10.59
CA GLU A 262 2.33 -15.57 10.98
C GLU A 262 2.90 -15.97 12.34
N LEU A 263 4.22 -15.86 12.48
CA LEU A 263 4.97 -15.97 13.72
C LEU A 263 5.62 -14.63 14.05
N ASP A 264 5.29 -14.10 15.23
CA ASP A 264 6.01 -13.00 15.87
C ASP A 264 6.96 -13.55 16.94
N LEU A 265 8.26 -13.27 16.82
CA LEU A 265 9.29 -13.77 17.74
C LEU A 265 10.42 -12.74 17.96
N TYR A 266 10.45 -12.09 19.13
CA TYR A 266 11.50 -11.13 19.52
C TYR A 266 11.86 -10.12 18.40
N GLY A 267 10.84 -9.48 17.81
CA GLY A 267 10.98 -8.51 16.72
C GLY A 267 10.99 -9.12 15.32
N LEU A 268 11.15 -10.44 15.18
CA LEU A 268 10.95 -11.14 13.89
C LEU A 268 9.46 -11.30 13.61
N GLN A 269 9.02 -10.86 12.45
CA GLN A 269 7.75 -11.22 11.84
C GLN A 269 8.04 -12.15 10.67
N LEU A 270 7.41 -13.32 10.66
CA LEU A 270 7.54 -14.29 9.56
C LEU A 270 6.16 -14.82 9.22
N ALA A 271 5.72 -14.58 8.00
CA ALA A 271 4.45 -15.04 7.48
C ALA A 271 4.62 -15.95 6.28
N PHE A 272 3.72 -16.92 6.17
CA PHE A 272 3.55 -17.69 4.94
C PHE A 272 2.07 -17.92 4.69
N GLY A 273 1.67 -17.92 3.42
CA GLY A 273 0.29 -18.22 3.08
C GLY A 273 0.02 -18.27 1.59
N LEU A 274 -1.25 -18.11 1.25
CA LEU A 274 -1.74 -17.97 -0.11
C LEU A 274 -2.16 -16.51 -0.31
N THR A 275 -1.90 -15.96 -1.49
CA THR A 275 -2.33 -14.60 -1.81
C THR A 275 -3.87 -14.53 -1.85
N ARG A 276 -4.42 -13.37 -1.45
CA ARG A 276 -5.86 -13.11 -1.41
C ARG A 276 -6.23 -11.96 -2.34
N SER A 277 -7.54 -11.77 -2.55
CA SER A 277 -8.12 -10.55 -3.12
C SER A 277 -7.63 -10.24 -4.54
N GLY A 278 -7.62 -8.96 -4.92
CA GLY A 278 -7.10 -8.45 -6.20
C GLY A 278 -5.65 -8.84 -6.49
N ALA A 279 -4.85 -9.17 -5.46
CA ALA A 279 -3.48 -9.65 -5.60
C ALA A 279 -3.38 -11.10 -6.11
N ASP A 280 -4.45 -11.92 -6.03
CA ASP A 280 -4.55 -13.22 -6.74
C ASP A 280 -5.32 -13.08 -8.07
N TYR A 281 -4.75 -12.29 -8.98
CA TYR A 281 -5.31 -12.03 -10.30
C TYR A 281 -5.45 -13.29 -11.18
N THR A 282 -4.71 -14.36 -10.87
CA THR A 282 -4.81 -15.64 -11.61
C THR A 282 -6.12 -16.37 -11.37
N CYS A 283 -6.80 -16.09 -10.26
CA CYS A 283 -8.09 -16.68 -9.94
C CYS A 283 -9.30 -15.98 -10.55
N SER A 284 -9.15 -14.70 -10.86
CA SER A 284 -10.23 -13.85 -11.32
C SER A 284 -10.28 -13.72 -12.85
N ASN A 285 -9.17 -14.02 -13.55
CA ASN A 285 -9.05 -13.80 -14.99
C ASN A 285 -8.58 -15.02 -15.80
N GLN A 286 -8.89 -15.01 -17.10
CA GLN A 286 -8.42 -16.02 -18.04
C GLN A 286 -6.98 -15.69 -18.47
N TYR A 287 -6.01 -16.40 -17.91
CA TYR A 287 -4.59 -16.21 -18.22
C TYR A 287 -4.20 -16.86 -19.55
N TYR A 288 -3.17 -16.34 -20.20
CA TYR A 288 -2.60 -16.90 -21.42
C TYR A 288 -1.11 -17.16 -21.23
N ASP A 289 -0.58 -18.23 -21.83
CA ASP A 289 0.85 -18.49 -21.88
C ASP A 289 1.56 -17.51 -22.82
N ALA A 290 2.89 -17.54 -22.85
CA ALA A 290 3.71 -16.68 -23.72
C ALA A 290 3.40 -16.81 -25.23
N ASN A 291 2.63 -17.82 -25.65
CA ASN A 291 2.18 -18.02 -27.03
C ASN A 291 0.72 -17.59 -27.25
N GLY A 292 0.08 -16.99 -26.24
CA GLY A 292 -1.32 -16.57 -26.30
C GLY A 292 -2.33 -17.71 -26.15
N ASN A 293 -1.95 -18.88 -25.62
CA ASN A 293 -2.90 -19.97 -25.34
C ASN A 293 -3.45 -19.86 -23.92
N PRO A 294 -4.76 -20.07 -23.69
CA PRO A 294 -5.31 -19.98 -22.36
C PRO A 294 -4.67 -21.01 -21.42
N ILE A 295 -4.20 -20.56 -20.27
CA ILE A 295 -3.67 -21.42 -19.22
C ILE A 295 -4.84 -22.22 -18.65
N PRO A 296 -4.74 -23.56 -18.58
CA PRO A 296 -5.79 -24.40 -18.01
C PRO A 296 -6.14 -23.99 -16.58
N ALA A 297 -7.44 -24.00 -16.24
CA ALA A 297 -7.93 -23.61 -14.91
C ALA A 297 -7.39 -24.48 -13.75
N ASP A 298 -6.89 -25.69 -14.03
CA ASP A 298 -6.20 -26.54 -13.05
C ASP A 298 -4.75 -26.09 -12.78
N LYS A 299 -4.27 -25.10 -13.52
CA LYS A 299 -2.96 -24.44 -13.37
C LYS A 299 -3.07 -22.98 -12.94
N THR A 300 -4.26 -22.42 -12.81
CA THR A 300 -4.51 -21.09 -12.22
C THR A 300 -4.81 -21.23 -10.72
N CYS A 301 -4.94 -20.12 -9.98
CA CYS A 301 -5.25 -20.13 -8.54
C CYS A 301 -4.19 -20.81 -7.66
N LYS A 302 -2.91 -20.56 -7.94
CA LYS A 302 -1.79 -21.16 -7.19
C LYS A 302 -0.76 -20.11 -6.85
N SER A 303 -1.14 -19.20 -5.99
CA SER A 303 -0.22 -18.25 -5.38
C SER A 303 0.30 -18.78 -4.05
N TYR A 304 1.54 -18.48 -3.73
CA TYR A 304 2.04 -18.57 -2.37
C TYR A 304 2.89 -17.35 -2.07
N ASP A 305 2.86 -16.98 -0.81
CA ASP A 305 3.45 -15.76 -0.31
C ASP A 305 4.31 -16.05 0.92
N VAL A 306 5.44 -15.36 1.01
CA VAL A 306 6.32 -15.36 2.17
C VAL A 306 6.76 -13.93 2.45
N HIS A 307 6.37 -13.42 3.62
CA HIS A 307 6.84 -12.15 4.15
C HIS A 307 7.73 -12.38 5.36
N ALA A 308 8.84 -11.64 5.46
CA ALA A 308 9.66 -11.62 6.66
C ALA A 308 10.24 -10.23 6.93
N ALA A 309 10.13 -9.77 8.16
CA ALA A 309 10.72 -8.50 8.61
C ALA A 309 11.28 -8.63 10.03
N TYR A 310 12.26 -7.81 10.37
CA TYR A 310 12.84 -7.81 11.72
C TYR A 310 13.00 -6.39 12.26
N GLN A 311 12.36 -6.08 13.39
CA GLN A 311 12.52 -4.79 14.04
C GLN A 311 13.73 -4.76 14.97
N PHE A 312 14.73 -3.93 14.65
CA PHE A 312 15.82 -3.57 15.53
C PHE A 312 15.52 -2.24 16.24
N ASP A 313 15.31 -2.30 17.54
CA ASP A 313 15.24 -1.11 18.40
C ASP A 313 16.62 -0.85 19.04
N LEU A 314 17.33 0.17 18.56
CA LEU A 314 18.65 0.54 19.07
C LEU A 314 18.66 1.99 19.55
N ALA A 315 18.70 2.19 20.87
CA ALA A 315 18.82 3.52 21.48
C ALA A 315 17.78 4.55 20.98
N GLY A 316 16.52 4.12 20.83
CA GLY A 316 15.41 4.94 20.34
C GLY A 316 15.36 5.09 18.82
N GLN A 317 16.24 4.40 18.09
CA GLN A 317 16.17 4.28 16.63
C GLN A 317 15.49 2.96 16.26
N VAL A 318 14.70 2.96 15.20
CA VAL A 318 14.07 1.75 14.65
C VAL A 318 14.66 1.49 13.28
N LEU A 319 15.13 0.27 13.06
CA LEU A 319 15.56 -0.24 11.75
C LEU A 319 14.80 -1.53 11.46
N ARG A 320 14.15 -1.61 10.31
CA ARG A 320 13.28 -2.72 9.92
C ARG A 320 13.64 -3.20 8.51
N PRO A 321 14.65 -4.07 8.37
CA PRO A 321 14.83 -4.80 7.13
C PRO A 321 13.69 -5.76 6.90
N PHE A 322 13.27 -5.87 5.64
CA PHE A 322 12.18 -6.74 5.22
C PHE A 322 12.54 -7.45 3.91
N VAL A 323 11.82 -8.54 3.66
CA VAL A 323 11.78 -9.27 2.40
C VAL A 323 10.40 -9.86 2.20
N HIS A 324 9.95 -9.83 0.96
CA HIS A 324 8.69 -10.42 0.51
C HIS A 324 8.93 -11.17 -0.78
N TYR A 325 8.27 -12.31 -0.92
CA TYR A 325 8.34 -13.13 -2.11
C TYR A 325 6.98 -13.74 -2.40
N GLN A 326 6.48 -13.48 -3.61
CA GLN A 326 5.25 -14.03 -4.12
C GLN A 326 5.50 -14.78 -5.43
N ASN A 327 4.81 -15.89 -5.62
CA ASN A 327 4.90 -16.66 -6.85
C ASN A 327 3.56 -17.33 -7.18
N TRP A 328 3.09 -17.08 -8.40
CA TRP A 328 1.80 -17.56 -8.90
C TRP A 328 1.87 -18.96 -9.57
N GLN A 329 3.00 -19.66 -9.42
CA GLN A 329 3.28 -20.96 -10.05
C GLN A 329 3.16 -20.94 -11.59
N ILE A 330 3.35 -19.75 -12.17
CA ILE A 330 3.47 -19.49 -13.60
C ILE A 330 4.93 -19.13 -13.87
N GLU A 331 5.46 -19.57 -15.01
CA GLU A 331 6.83 -19.27 -15.40
C GLU A 331 7.02 -17.76 -15.50
N ASP A 332 8.13 -17.25 -14.95
CA ASP A 332 8.53 -15.85 -14.99
C ASP A 332 7.56 -14.86 -14.29
N GLU A 333 6.48 -15.33 -13.66
CA GLU A 333 5.53 -14.53 -12.86
C GLU A 333 5.87 -14.74 -11.38
N SER A 334 6.90 -14.06 -10.90
CA SER A 334 7.25 -14.05 -9.47
C SER A 334 7.68 -12.66 -9.11
N GLU A 335 7.42 -12.31 -7.86
CA GLU A 335 7.66 -11.00 -7.32
C GLU A 335 8.57 -11.11 -6.11
N PHE A 336 9.48 -10.15 -5.98
CA PHE A 336 10.43 -10.07 -4.88
C PHE A 336 10.65 -8.62 -4.48
N HIS A 337 10.34 -8.32 -3.22
CA HIS A 337 10.56 -7.02 -2.60
C HIS A 337 11.50 -7.20 -1.43
N ALA A 338 12.43 -6.28 -1.25
CA ALA A 338 13.29 -6.27 -0.09
C ALA A 338 13.76 -4.86 0.19
N GLY A 339 14.10 -4.58 1.44
CA GLY A 339 14.49 -3.22 1.75
C GLY A 339 14.83 -3.00 3.20
N LEU A 340 14.87 -1.72 3.54
CA LEU A 340 15.08 -1.22 4.88
C LEU A 340 14.17 -0.02 5.09
N ASP A 341 13.27 -0.13 6.05
CA ASP A 341 12.55 1.00 6.64
C ASP A 341 13.29 1.43 7.91
N ALA A 342 13.50 2.73 8.08
CA ALA A 342 14.21 3.30 9.21
C ALA A 342 13.51 4.54 9.74
N ALA A 343 13.18 4.53 11.04
CA ALA A 343 12.75 5.70 11.78
C ALA A 343 13.87 6.11 12.74
N LEU A 344 14.49 7.26 12.48
CA LEU A 344 15.65 7.75 13.21
C LEU A 344 15.35 9.06 13.93
N GLU A 345 15.69 9.14 15.21
CA GLU A 345 15.42 10.30 16.07
C GLU A 345 16.72 10.93 16.64
N PHE A 346 16.89 12.22 16.44
CA PHE A 346 18.05 13.02 16.86
C PHE A 346 17.61 14.31 17.57
N GLY A 347 16.91 14.16 18.70
CA GLY A 347 16.41 15.28 19.49
C GLY A 347 15.22 15.97 18.80
N PRO A 348 15.32 17.26 18.40
CA PRO A 348 14.24 17.94 17.69
C PRO A 348 14.13 17.51 16.21
N PHE A 349 15.11 16.79 15.69
CA PHE A 349 15.15 16.29 14.32
C PHE A 349 14.82 14.80 14.31
N ALA A 350 13.96 14.37 13.40
CA ALA A 350 13.71 12.97 13.08
C ALA A 350 13.76 12.79 11.56
N ILE A 351 14.01 11.57 11.11
CA ILE A 351 13.95 11.22 9.69
C ILE A 351 13.36 9.82 9.55
N HIS A 352 12.32 9.72 8.75
CA HIS A 352 11.87 8.45 8.17
C HIS A 352 12.65 8.25 6.86
N ALA A 353 13.30 7.10 6.69
CA ALA A 353 14.12 6.81 5.53
C ALA A 353 13.90 5.37 5.06
N VAL A 354 13.63 5.22 3.77
CA VAL A 354 13.32 3.92 3.17
C VAL A 354 14.26 3.66 2.02
N TYR A 355 14.68 2.41 1.90
CA TYR A 355 15.25 1.85 0.70
C TYR A 355 14.45 0.62 0.27
N GLY A 356 13.93 0.63 -0.95
CA GLY A 356 13.23 -0.49 -1.58
C GLY A 356 13.98 -1.05 -2.78
N LEU A 357 13.84 -2.36 -2.97
CA LEU A 357 14.35 -3.13 -4.07
C LEU A 357 13.19 -3.97 -4.62
N HIS A 358 12.78 -3.71 -5.86
CA HIS A 358 11.57 -4.29 -6.46
C HIS A 358 11.94 -5.15 -7.67
N LYS A 359 11.31 -6.32 -7.76
CA LYS A 359 11.41 -7.20 -8.91
C LYS A 359 10.19 -8.08 -9.07
N ASP A 360 9.30 -7.58 -9.90
CA ASP A 360 8.23 -8.33 -10.52
C ASP A 360 8.76 -9.11 -11.73
N ASN A 361 7.96 -10.06 -12.19
CA ASN A 361 8.24 -10.85 -13.38
C ASN A 361 9.69 -11.37 -13.47
N ILE A 362 10.16 -12.04 -12.41
CA ILE A 362 11.54 -12.51 -12.28
C ILE A 362 11.88 -13.49 -13.42
N THR A 363 12.57 -12.98 -14.44
CA THR A 363 13.04 -13.77 -15.60
C THR A 363 14.57 -13.91 -15.57
N LYS A 364 15.08 -14.98 -16.20
CA LYS A 364 16.54 -15.15 -16.38
C LYS A 364 17.16 -14.11 -17.31
N SER A 365 16.38 -13.56 -18.23
CA SER A 365 16.83 -12.65 -19.29
C SER A 365 16.85 -11.19 -18.85
N ASN A 366 16.09 -10.81 -17.83
CA ASN A 366 16.03 -9.45 -17.31
C ASN A 366 16.23 -9.39 -15.79
N PRO A 367 17.48 -9.50 -15.28
CA PRO A 367 17.77 -9.59 -13.86
C PRO A 367 17.86 -8.23 -13.15
N LYS A 368 17.58 -7.11 -13.84
CA LYS A 368 17.69 -5.77 -13.24
C LYS A 368 16.54 -5.54 -12.27
N PHE A 369 16.83 -4.87 -11.16
CA PHE A 369 15.88 -4.52 -10.11
C PHE A 369 15.64 -3.01 -10.14
N THR A 370 14.42 -2.60 -9.81
CA THR A 370 14.12 -1.21 -9.51
C THR A 370 14.63 -0.90 -8.10
N HIS A 371 15.24 0.26 -7.92
CA HIS A 371 15.67 0.74 -6.60
C HIS A 371 14.93 2.02 -6.25
N ALA A 372 14.34 2.09 -5.06
CA ALA A 372 13.59 3.25 -4.62
C ALA A 372 14.16 3.78 -3.29
N PHE A 373 14.19 5.10 -3.14
CA PHE A 373 14.77 5.77 -1.97
C PHE A 373 13.82 6.85 -1.47
N LEU A 374 13.62 6.89 -0.15
CA LEU A 374 12.84 7.92 0.53
C LEU A 374 13.63 8.51 1.68
N ALA A 375 13.49 9.81 1.88
CA ALA A 375 13.96 10.50 3.07
C ALA A 375 12.98 11.61 3.45
N GLU A 376 12.35 11.48 4.62
CA GLU A 376 11.33 12.38 5.14
C GLU A 376 11.78 12.99 6.48
N PRO A 377 12.63 14.03 6.44
CA PRO A 377 13.03 14.73 7.65
C PRO A 377 11.90 15.55 8.27
N THR A 378 11.82 15.51 9.60
CA THR A 378 10.96 16.38 10.41
C THR A 378 11.78 17.08 11.48
N PHE A 379 11.57 18.40 11.62
CA PHE A 379 12.19 19.22 12.65
C PHE A 379 11.12 19.93 13.48
N LYS A 380 11.10 19.69 14.80
CA LYS A 380 10.10 20.24 15.73
C LYS A 380 10.78 21.08 16.80
N VAL A 381 10.47 22.38 16.86
CA VAL A 381 10.93 23.28 17.93
C VAL A 381 9.80 24.21 18.37
N ALA A 382 9.47 24.14 19.66
CA ALA A 382 8.41 24.92 20.28
C ALA A 382 7.06 24.75 19.54
N ASN A 383 6.60 25.81 18.87
CA ASN A 383 5.35 25.82 18.12
C ASN A 383 5.57 25.80 16.60
N VAL A 384 6.78 25.50 16.14
CA VAL A 384 7.13 25.40 14.72
C VAL A 384 7.53 23.95 14.40
N THR A 385 6.96 23.43 13.32
CA THR A 385 7.35 22.16 12.73
C THR A 385 7.74 22.42 11.28
N VAL A 386 8.86 21.85 10.83
CA VAL A 386 9.24 21.81 9.42
C VAL A 386 9.29 20.35 9.01
N LYS A 387 8.57 20.01 7.95
CA LYS A 387 8.62 18.71 7.30
C LYS A 387 9.28 18.87 5.94
N GLY A 388 9.96 17.84 5.48
CA GLY A 388 10.39 17.75 4.09
C GLY A 388 10.42 16.30 3.67
N GLY A 389 10.49 16.09 2.36
CA GLY A 389 10.68 14.76 1.80
C GLY A 389 11.34 14.80 0.45
N PHE A 390 12.04 13.73 0.15
CA PHE A 390 12.67 13.48 -1.13
C PHE A 390 12.53 12.00 -1.45
N PHE A 391 11.99 11.73 -2.63
CA PHE A 391 11.84 10.39 -3.17
C PHE A 391 12.51 10.31 -4.54
N TYR A 392 13.14 9.18 -4.81
CA TYR A 392 13.78 8.91 -6.09
C TYR A 392 13.78 7.42 -6.40
N ALA A 393 13.41 7.05 -7.62
CA ALA A 393 13.48 5.70 -8.13
C ALA A 393 14.48 5.59 -9.29
N LEU A 394 15.24 4.49 -9.31
CA LEU A 394 16.09 4.08 -10.42
C LEU A 394 15.39 2.93 -11.14
N LEU A 395 14.84 3.23 -12.31
CA LEU A 395 14.09 2.30 -13.16
C LEU A 395 14.95 1.81 -14.33
N ASP A 396 14.50 0.77 -15.04
CA ASP A 396 15.07 0.41 -16.34
C ASP A 396 14.59 1.39 -17.41
N ASP A 397 15.49 1.79 -18.32
CA ASP A 397 15.18 2.66 -19.46
C ASP A 397 13.99 2.15 -20.30
N ASN A 398 13.73 0.84 -20.31
CA ASN A 398 12.48 0.30 -20.82
C ASN A 398 11.52 0.08 -19.65
N LEU A 399 10.48 0.92 -19.54
CA LEU A 399 9.49 0.81 -18.47
C LEU A 399 8.72 -0.51 -18.46
N GLU A 400 8.51 -1.18 -19.61
CA GLU A 400 7.93 -2.54 -19.62
C GLU A 400 8.84 -3.56 -18.91
N LYS A 401 10.10 -3.20 -18.68
CA LYS A 401 11.11 -3.95 -17.92
C LYS A 401 11.43 -3.33 -16.57
N ALA A 402 10.93 -2.13 -16.27
CA ALA A 402 10.97 -1.53 -14.95
C ALA A 402 9.90 -2.25 -14.13
N THR A 403 10.34 -3.29 -13.45
CA THR A 403 9.48 -4.24 -12.74
C THR A 403 9.00 -3.59 -11.45
N ILE A 404 7.86 -2.92 -11.53
CA ILE A 404 7.15 -2.27 -10.42
C ILE A 404 5.74 -2.84 -10.42
N HIS A 405 5.22 -3.14 -9.23
CA HIS A 405 3.88 -3.67 -9.08
C HIS A 405 2.85 -2.56 -9.26
N ASP A 406 2.18 -2.53 -10.41
CA ASP A 406 1.07 -1.61 -10.70
C ASP A 406 1.46 -0.13 -10.47
N ILE A 407 0.78 0.60 -9.58
CA ILE A 407 1.03 2.00 -9.22
C ILE A 407 1.92 2.18 -7.97
N GLU A 408 2.58 1.13 -7.47
CA GLU A 408 3.34 1.13 -6.20
C GLU A 408 4.30 2.31 -6.04
N LEU A 409 4.99 2.70 -7.13
CA LEU A 409 5.80 3.89 -7.17
C LEU A 409 5.04 4.99 -7.93
N PRO A 410 4.77 6.15 -7.30
CA PRO A 410 3.92 7.18 -7.91
C PRO A 410 4.58 7.94 -9.06
N GLU A 411 5.92 7.99 -9.11
CA GLU A 411 6.73 8.70 -10.11
C GLU A 411 8.21 8.31 -9.98
N TYR A 412 9.12 8.84 -10.80
CA TYR A 412 10.55 8.56 -10.64
C TYR A 412 11.25 9.50 -9.64
N MET A 413 10.70 10.70 -9.40
CA MET A 413 11.25 11.63 -8.41
C MET A 413 10.18 12.57 -7.87
N PHE A 414 10.22 12.79 -6.55
CA PHE A 414 9.36 13.73 -5.87
C PHE A 414 10.12 14.49 -4.78
N ALA A 415 9.75 15.74 -4.52
CA ALA A 415 10.25 16.48 -3.37
C ALA A 415 9.16 17.35 -2.73
N TYR A 416 9.13 17.41 -1.40
CA TYR A 416 8.22 18.28 -0.66
C TYR A 416 8.89 19.04 0.47
N GLY A 417 8.26 20.15 0.85
CA GLY A 417 8.59 20.89 2.05
C GLY A 417 7.37 21.59 2.62
N GLU A 418 7.21 21.52 3.94
CA GLU A 418 6.12 22.20 4.65
C GLU A 418 6.63 22.87 5.93
N GLY A 419 6.28 24.14 6.11
CA GLY A 419 6.49 24.87 7.37
C GLY A 419 5.17 25.08 8.09
N ILE A 420 5.05 24.54 9.31
CA ILE A 420 3.83 24.56 10.13
C ILE A 420 4.05 25.40 11.38
N ILE A 421 3.10 26.28 11.68
CA ILE A 421 3.04 27.07 12.93
C ILE A 421 1.81 26.63 13.71
N LYS A 422 2.04 26.04 14.88
CA LYS A 422 1.01 25.71 15.87
C LYS A 422 0.63 26.97 16.66
N PHE A 423 -0.66 27.29 16.68
CA PHE A 423 -1.17 28.43 17.46
C PHE A 423 -1.65 28.00 18.84
N ASN A 424 -2.29 26.85 18.92
CA ASN A 424 -2.75 26.19 20.14
C ASN A 424 -2.89 24.68 19.90
N ASP A 425 -3.35 23.93 20.89
CA ASP A 425 -3.47 22.47 20.78
C ASP A 425 -4.45 21.98 19.72
N ALA A 426 -5.45 22.79 19.38
CA ALA A 426 -6.47 22.44 18.40
C ALA A 426 -6.19 23.01 17.00
N PHE A 427 -5.24 23.93 16.81
CA PHE A 427 -5.11 24.63 15.53
C PHE A 427 -3.65 24.96 15.15
N ALA A 428 -3.30 24.60 13.91
CA ALA A 428 -2.05 24.96 13.25
C ALA A 428 -2.27 25.36 11.78
N LEU A 429 -1.34 26.14 11.23
CA LEU A 429 -1.35 26.53 9.81
C LEU A 429 0.01 26.18 9.18
N GLY A 430 -0.04 25.52 8.03
CA GLY A 430 1.08 25.15 7.19
C GLY A 430 1.16 25.98 5.91
N ALA A 431 2.38 26.18 5.42
CA ALA A 431 2.65 26.56 4.04
C ALA A 431 3.50 25.47 3.40
N VAL A 432 3.05 24.98 2.25
CA VAL A 432 3.59 23.78 1.60
C VAL A 432 4.03 24.09 0.18
N GLY A 433 5.07 23.40 -0.27
CA GLY A 433 5.51 23.34 -1.66
C GLY A 433 5.96 21.94 -2.03
N GLU A 434 5.56 21.48 -3.21
CA GLU A 434 5.76 20.14 -3.72
C GLU A 434 6.24 20.23 -5.17
N LEU A 435 7.26 19.45 -5.51
CA LEU A 435 7.81 19.31 -6.85
C LEU A 435 7.59 17.87 -7.29
N HIS A 436 6.81 17.70 -8.36
CA HIS A 436 6.54 16.41 -8.97
C HIS A 436 7.14 16.37 -10.38
N THR A 437 7.51 15.17 -10.79
CA THR A 437 7.84 14.75 -12.15
C THR A 437 6.65 14.16 -12.89
N ASN A 438 5.66 13.61 -12.19
CA ASN A 438 4.42 13.01 -12.71
C ASN A 438 4.63 11.92 -13.79
N SER A 439 5.80 11.32 -13.83
CA SER A 439 6.11 10.22 -14.74
C SER A 439 7.06 9.24 -14.08
N LEU A 440 7.05 7.99 -14.55
CA LEU A 440 8.07 6.98 -14.23
C LEU A 440 9.23 7.01 -15.24
N ASP A 441 9.07 7.71 -16.36
CA ASP A 441 10.07 7.88 -17.41
C ASP A 441 10.86 9.18 -17.20
N ASP A 442 12.18 9.09 -17.04
CA ASP A 442 13.04 10.25 -16.82
C ASP A 442 13.34 11.04 -18.11
N ASP A 443 13.02 10.48 -19.28
CA ASP A 443 13.04 11.15 -20.57
C ASP A 443 11.76 11.97 -20.84
N THR A 444 10.72 11.81 -20.01
CA THR A 444 9.46 12.55 -20.12
C THR A 444 9.43 13.75 -19.16
N ASP A 445 9.17 14.95 -19.69
CA ASP A 445 9.17 16.20 -18.94
C ASP A 445 7.73 16.67 -18.65
N LEU A 446 7.11 16.06 -17.63
CA LEU A 446 5.74 16.33 -17.16
C LEU A 446 5.73 16.94 -15.75
N GLY A 447 6.76 17.69 -15.37
CA GLY A 447 6.86 18.19 -13.99
C GLY A 447 5.79 19.22 -13.60
N THR A 448 5.47 19.29 -12.30
CA THR A 448 4.60 20.31 -11.69
C THR A 448 5.21 20.87 -10.40
N LEU A 449 4.90 22.13 -10.10
CA LEU A 449 5.15 22.76 -8.80
C LEU A 449 3.80 23.05 -8.15
N ASN A 450 3.49 22.35 -7.07
CA ASN A 450 2.31 22.61 -6.26
C ASN A 450 2.73 23.44 -5.05
N PHE A 451 1.95 24.46 -4.69
CA PHE A 451 2.24 25.25 -3.50
C PHE A 451 0.98 25.90 -2.95
N GLY A 452 0.96 26.09 -1.63
CA GLY A 452 -0.26 26.60 -1.01
C GLY A 452 -0.23 26.62 0.50
N LEU A 453 -1.42 26.63 1.07
CA LEU A 453 -1.66 26.67 2.51
C LEU A 453 -2.42 25.42 2.94
N ARG A 454 -2.06 24.90 4.12
CA ARG A 454 -2.79 23.85 4.81
C ARG A 454 -3.20 24.34 6.20
N SER A 455 -4.35 23.94 6.69
CA SER A 455 -4.83 24.19 8.04
C SER A 455 -5.11 22.87 8.71
N TYR A 456 -4.65 22.71 9.94
CA TYR A 456 -4.86 21.52 10.76
C TYR A 456 -5.70 21.90 11.95
N PHE A 457 -6.83 21.21 12.14
CA PHE A 457 -7.79 21.50 13.19
C PHE A 457 -8.22 20.23 13.92
N THR A 458 -7.82 20.11 15.18
CA THR A 458 -8.11 18.98 16.07
C THR A 458 -8.89 19.49 17.29
N PRO A 459 -10.20 19.76 17.17
CA PRO A 459 -10.98 20.40 18.23
C PRO A 459 -11.19 19.53 19.47
N VAL A 460 -11.15 18.21 19.31
CA VAL A 460 -11.34 17.19 20.35
C VAL A 460 -10.50 15.96 20.00
N ASP A 461 -10.18 15.15 21.00
CA ASP A 461 -9.50 13.87 20.77
C ASP A 461 -10.31 12.99 19.81
N GLY A 462 -9.62 12.41 18.82
CA GLY A 462 -10.22 11.51 17.83
C GLY A 462 -10.99 12.23 16.71
N LEU A 463 -10.85 13.54 16.53
CA LEU A 463 -11.34 14.26 15.35
C LEU A 463 -10.25 15.18 14.81
N ASP A 464 -9.78 14.87 13.60
CA ASP A 464 -8.80 15.64 12.86
C ASP A 464 -9.43 16.17 11.57
N VAL A 465 -9.24 17.47 11.30
CA VAL A 465 -9.71 18.13 10.09
C VAL A 465 -8.55 18.83 9.43
N THR A 466 -8.27 18.46 8.18
CA THR A 466 -7.27 19.11 7.34
C THR A 466 -8.00 19.89 6.26
N GLY A 467 -7.61 21.14 6.03
CA GLY A 467 -8.12 21.95 4.94
C GLY A 467 -6.96 22.52 4.14
N PHE A 468 -7.09 22.61 2.82
CA PHE A 468 -6.01 23.10 1.98
C PHE A 468 -6.49 23.93 0.79
N LEU A 469 -5.57 24.77 0.31
CA LEU A 469 -5.70 25.52 -0.94
C LEU A 469 -4.35 25.52 -1.63
N MET A 470 -4.29 24.87 -2.78
CA MET A 470 -3.09 24.63 -3.56
C MET A 470 -3.23 25.24 -4.95
N ALA A 471 -2.16 25.90 -5.40
CA ALA A 471 -1.95 26.26 -6.79
C ALA A 471 -0.97 25.24 -7.39
N ILE A 472 -1.32 24.72 -8.56
CA ILE A 472 -0.56 23.68 -9.26
C ILE A 472 -0.09 24.27 -10.58
N LEU A 473 1.21 24.46 -10.72
CA LEU A 473 1.84 25.04 -11.90
C LEU A 473 2.53 23.93 -12.71
N PRO A 474 2.01 23.58 -13.90
CA PRO A 474 2.74 22.76 -14.85
C PRO A 474 4.06 23.45 -15.26
N MET A 475 5.15 22.68 -15.31
CA MET A 475 6.49 23.17 -15.65
C MET A 475 7.17 22.40 -16.79
N GLY A 476 6.64 21.23 -17.13
CA GLY A 476 7.18 20.36 -18.17
C GLY A 476 6.75 20.76 -19.58
N ASP A 477 7.63 20.54 -20.56
CA ASP A 477 7.33 20.85 -21.97
C ASP A 477 6.47 19.75 -22.64
N ASP A 478 6.42 18.54 -22.07
CA ASP A 478 5.71 17.40 -22.68
C ASP A 478 4.19 17.42 -22.44
N TRP A 479 3.67 18.34 -21.61
CA TRP A 479 2.23 18.54 -21.42
C TRP A 479 1.51 18.92 -22.72
N GLU A 480 2.22 19.48 -23.70
CA GLU A 480 1.67 19.86 -25.02
C GLU A 480 1.71 18.71 -26.06
N ARG A 481 2.27 17.54 -25.72
CA ARG A 481 2.54 16.46 -26.68
C ARG A 481 1.34 15.53 -26.85
N ASP A 482 0.94 15.25 -28.09
CA ASP A 482 -0.07 14.23 -28.39
C ASP A 482 0.33 12.88 -27.77
N GLY A 483 -0.54 12.30 -26.95
CA GLY A 483 -0.32 10.98 -26.32
C GLY A 483 0.51 11.02 -25.05
N HIS A 484 0.76 12.20 -24.47
CA HIS A 484 1.47 12.32 -23.18
C HIS A 484 0.71 11.64 -22.03
N GLU A 485 -0.60 11.47 -22.15
CA GLU A 485 -1.46 10.83 -21.15
C GLU A 485 -1.01 9.40 -20.84
N ALA A 486 -0.36 8.73 -21.80
CA ALA A 486 0.20 7.39 -21.61
C ALA A 486 1.47 7.36 -20.72
N ALA A 487 2.07 8.51 -20.46
CA ALA A 487 3.28 8.66 -19.65
C ALA A 487 3.02 9.35 -18.30
N VAL A 488 1.79 9.84 -18.07
CA VAL A 488 1.35 10.40 -16.80
C VAL A 488 1.17 9.26 -15.80
N SER A 489 1.90 9.30 -14.69
CA SER A 489 1.76 8.31 -13.62
C SER A 489 0.68 8.65 -12.60
N THR A 490 0.27 9.92 -12.52
CA THR A 490 -0.71 10.43 -11.55
C THR A 490 -1.87 11.15 -12.26
N ILE A 491 -1.95 12.47 -12.12
CA ILE A 491 -3.02 13.31 -12.66
C ILE A 491 -2.49 14.10 -13.85
N ASP A 492 -3.27 14.12 -14.92
CA ASP A 492 -3.04 15.05 -16.02
C ASP A 492 -3.52 16.46 -15.63
N TYR A 493 -2.58 17.39 -15.55
CA TYR A 493 -2.79 18.78 -15.16
C TYR A 493 -2.87 19.74 -16.36
N GLY A 494 -2.61 19.26 -17.58
CA GLY A 494 -2.49 20.11 -18.76
C GLY A 494 -1.41 21.18 -18.63
N GLU A 495 -1.56 22.27 -19.40
CA GLU A 495 -0.54 23.32 -19.57
C GLU A 495 -0.72 24.55 -18.65
N ASP A 496 -1.92 24.74 -18.11
CA ASP A 496 -2.31 25.95 -17.41
C ASP A 496 -2.26 25.81 -15.88
N LEU A 497 -2.24 26.94 -15.17
CA LEU A 497 -2.33 26.97 -13.71
C LEU A 497 -3.65 26.35 -13.23
N ASN A 498 -3.58 25.30 -12.42
CA ASN A 498 -4.74 24.69 -11.77
C ASN A 498 -4.84 25.13 -10.31
N LEU A 499 -6.05 25.12 -9.75
CA LEU A 499 -6.26 25.28 -8.31
C LEU A 499 -6.97 24.04 -7.76
N LYS A 500 -6.44 23.50 -6.66
CA LYS A 500 -7.05 22.41 -5.88
C LYS A 500 -7.36 22.95 -4.48
N PHE A 501 -8.55 22.74 -3.99
CA PHE A 501 -8.86 22.98 -2.59
C PHE A 501 -9.67 21.84 -2.04
N GLY A 502 -9.47 21.55 -0.76
CA GLY A 502 -10.17 20.46 -0.13
C GLY A 502 -10.25 20.58 1.38
N VAL A 503 -11.11 19.74 1.92
CA VAL A 503 -11.25 19.50 3.34
C VAL A 503 -11.37 17.99 3.53
N GLU A 504 -10.50 17.43 4.34
CA GLU A 504 -10.61 16.07 4.86
C GLU A 504 -11.00 16.14 6.33
N ALA A 505 -11.84 15.20 6.75
CA ALA A 505 -12.21 15.05 8.13
C ALA A 505 -12.18 13.58 8.52
N VAL A 506 -11.28 13.28 9.45
CA VAL A 506 -11.06 11.95 9.99
C VAL A 506 -11.53 11.93 11.43
N PHE A 507 -12.36 10.96 11.79
CA PHE A 507 -12.65 10.69 13.19
C PHE A 507 -12.48 9.23 13.56
N SER A 508 -11.85 9.00 14.71
CA SER A 508 -11.55 7.67 15.25
C SER A 508 -12.38 7.41 16.51
N PHE A 509 -12.78 6.15 16.74
CA PHE A 509 -13.64 5.76 17.86
C PHE A 509 -13.24 4.46 18.57
#